data_AF-A0A937W2C6-F1
#
_entry.id   AF-A0A937W2C6-F1
#
_cell.length_a   1.000
_cell.length_b   1.000
_cell.length_c   1.000
_cell.angle_alpha   90.00
_cell.angle_beta   90.00
_cell.angle_gamma   90.00
#
_symmetry.space_group_name_H-M   'P 1'
#
loop_
_entity.id
_entity.type
_entity.pdbx_description
1 polymer ?
#
loop_
_entity_poly.entity_id
_entity_poly.type
_entity_poly.pdbx_seq_one_letter_code
_entity_poly.pdbx_strand_id
1 'polypeptide(L)'
;MMPFGPDICTDLTAATRREWLETNGLGGFASSTIPGLHTRRYHGLLTAALTPPVGRFVLLSKLEETLIVHGDRVELSANQYPGAVHPQGYRYLTNFRLNPFPIATYVVGDVVLEKSIYMLHGEQSTVVQYQIRTLHGQAVPADAVLEVRALIAFRDYHSTTHRNDALDPTVHVAPGMLTVRPYVSLPALHCAHDADEVDTTGFWYYNFQYAVERERGLDDTEDLFSPFALRFHLQQRTEAAILASTEPQDIRRVPEAHRTEIARRQAVAQTLVTDDAFVHTLVAAADQYIVARGAEQTVIAGYHWFSDWGRDTMIALPGLTLTTGRTDTARSILLAFARVVDQGMLPNRFPDAGETPEYNTVDATLWFFEAIRALWQATQDSVFVH
;
A
#
# COMPACT_ATOMS: atom_id res chain seq x y z
N MET A 1 14.36 -7.42 7.25
CA MET A 1 13.35 -8.50 7.17
C MET A 1 13.89 -9.72 6.44
N MET A 2 13.63 -10.92 6.95
CA MET A 2 14.07 -12.18 6.33
C MET A 2 13.28 -12.45 5.04
N PRO A 3 13.92 -12.80 3.92
CA PRO A 3 13.21 -13.27 2.73
C PRO A 3 12.51 -14.59 3.03
N PHE A 4 11.34 -14.81 2.42
CA PHE A 4 10.62 -16.07 2.45
C PHE A 4 10.91 -16.86 1.18
N GLY A 5 11.37 -18.11 1.35
CA GLY A 5 11.64 -19.02 0.25
C GLY A 5 10.42 -19.81 -0.21
N PRO A 6 10.63 -20.82 -1.09
CA PRO A 6 9.54 -21.62 -1.64
C PRO A 6 8.74 -22.39 -0.58
N ASP A 7 9.36 -22.74 0.54
CA ASP A 7 8.75 -23.44 1.68
C ASP A 7 7.58 -22.67 2.30
N ILE A 8 7.65 -21.33 2.29
CA ILE A 8 6.54 -20.46 2.71
C ILE A 8 5.73 -19.99 1.51
N CYS A 9 6.38 -19.54 0.44
CA CYS A 9 5.72 -18.87 -0.67
C CYS A 9 4.76 -19.78 -1.45
N THR A 10 5.08 -21.07 -1.60
CA THR A 10 4.25 -22.03 -2.35
C THR A 10 3.22 -22.75 -1.48
N ASP A 11 3.33 -22.66 -0.15
CA ASP A 11 2.28 -23.09 0.78
C ASP A 11 1.27 -21.96 0.96
N LEU A 12 0.12 -22.08 0.31
CA LEU A 12 -0.92 -21.06 0.35
C LEU A 12 -1.38 -20.71 1.78
N THR A 13 -1.45 -21.69 2.67
CA THR A 13 -1.91 -21.46 4.06
C THR A 13 -0.87 -20.67 4.83
N ALA A 14 0.41 -21.02 4.68
CA ALA A 14 1.50 -20.30 5.31
C ALA A 14 1.65 -18.88 4.73
N ALA A 15 1.55 -18.74 3.40
CA ALA A 15 1.76 -17.48 2.70
C ALA A 15 0.64 -16.46 2.97
N THR A 16 -0.63 -16.90 3.01
CA THR A 16 -1.79 -16.02 3.24
C THR A 16 -1.93 -15.52 4.68
N ARG A 17 -1.24 -16.15 5.64
CA ARG A 17 -1.14 -15.67 7.03
C ARG A 17 -0.14 -14.53 7.22
N ARG A 18 0.61 -14.16 6.18
CA ARG A 18 1.64 -13.12 6.21
C ARG A 18 1.21 -11.99 5.30
N GLU A 19 1.08 -10.81 5.89
CA GLU A 19 0.63 -9.59 5.22
C GLU A 19 1.80 -8.61 5.11
N TRP A 20 1.78 -7.79 4.08
CA TRP A 20 2.71 -6.67 3.90
C TRP A 20 1.93 -5.35 3.80
N LEU A 21 2.60 -4.26 4.15
CA LEU A 21 2.06 -2.91 4.16
C LEU A 21 3.07 -1.96 3.52
N GLU A 22 2.57 -1.09 2.66
CA GLU A 22 3.26 0.07 2.09
C GLU A 22 2.38 1.30 2.31
N THR A 23 3.00 2.45 2.61
CA THR A 23 2.28 3.68 3.00
C THR A 23 2.84 4.88 2.27
N ASN A 24 2.00 5.86 1.96
CA ASN A 24 2.42 7.08 1.27
C ASN A 24 2.66 8.29 2.20
N GLY A 25 2.58 8.13 3.52
CA GLY A 25 2.71 9.25 4.46
C GLY A 25 1.52 10.22 4.45
N LEU A 26 0.42 9.91 3.74
CA LEU A 26 -0.83 10.68 3.73
C LEU A 26 -1.99 9.91 4.36
N GLY A 27 -1.73 8.81 5.08
CA GLY A 27 -2.77 7.89 5.54
C GLY A 27 -3.27 6.91 4.46
N GLY A 28 -2.86 7.07 3.20
CA GLY A 28 -3.07 6.10 2.14
C GLY A 28 -2.09 4.93 2.24
N PHE A 29 -2.49 3.77 1.73
CA PHE A 29 -1.70 2.56 1.83
C PHE A 29 -1.98 1.56 0.70
N ALA A 30 -1.03 0.64 0.52
CA ALA A 30 -1.16 -0.58 -0.25
C ALA A 30 -0.84 -1.76 0.66
N SER A 31 -1.63 -2.83 0.59
CA SER A 31 -1.41 -4.02 1.41
C SER A 31 -2.02 -5.25 0.79
N SER A 32 -1.40 -6.40 1.06
CA SER A 32 -1.92 -7.70 0.67
C SER A 32 -1.21 -8.81 1.42
N THR A 33 -1.51 -10.06 1.07
CA THR A 33 -0.72 -11.22 1.49
C THR A 33 0.48 -11.43 0.58
N ILE A 34 1.41 -12.31 0.97
CA ILE A 34 2.56 -12.73 0.14
C ILE A 34 2.17 -13.07 -1.32
N PRO A 35 1.17 -13.93 -1.59
CA PRO A 35 0.79 -14.29 -2.96
C PRO A 35 -0.13 -13.26 -3.64
N GLY A 36 -0.41 -12.11 -3.01
CA GLY A 36 -1.37 -11.13 -3.53
C GLY A 36 -2.83 -11.62 -3.47
N LEU A 37 -3.11 -12.68 -2.69
CA LEU A 37 -4.47 -13.16 -2.45
C LEU A 37 -5.08 -12.33 -1.32
N HIS A 38 -6.20 -11.65 -1.62
CA HIS A 38 -6.87 -10.82 -0.63
C HIS A 38 -7.63 -11.67 0.38
N THR A 39 -7.33 -11.50 1.66
CA THR A 39 -8.03 -12.16 2.78
C THR A 39 -8.89 -11.18 3.57
N ARG A 40 -8.74 -9.87 3.31
CA ARG A 40 -9.41 -8.75 3.97
C ARG A 40 -10.02 -7.81 2.94
N ARG A 41 -11.12 -7.14 3.28
CA ARG A 41 -11.66 -6.02 2.47
C ARG A 41 -10.74 -4.80 2.44
N TYR A 42 -9.73 -4.78 3.30
CA TYR A 42 -8.75 -3.70 3.37
C TYR A 42 -7.56 -3.89 2.43
N HIS A 43 -7.36 -5.09 1.87
CA HIS A 43 -6.27 -5.31 0.92
C HIS A 43 -6.56 -4.61 -0.41
N GLY A 44 -5.52 -3.99 -0.95
CA GLY A 44 -5.59 -3.14 -2.12
C GLY A 44 -4.22 -2.64 -2.54
N LEU A 45 -4.03 -2.37 -3.83
CA LEU A 45 -2.81 -1.75 -4.35
C LEU A 45 -2.85 -0.22 -4.25
N LEU A 46 -4.03 0.40 -4.20
CA LEU A 46 -4.15 1.83 -3.91
C LEU A 46 -5.39 2.10 -3.06
N THR A 47 -5.18 2.20 -1.75
CA THR A 47 -6.14 2.79 -0.82
C THR A 47 -5.80 4.25 -0.64
N ALA A 48 -6.55 5.13 -1.30
CA ALA A 48 -6.30 6.57 -1.30
C ALA A 48 -7.00 7.26 -0.12
N ALA A 49 -6.27 8.06 0.65
CA ALA A 49 -6.85 8.93 1.67
C ALA A 49 -7.28 10.26 1.04
N LEU A 50 -8.58 10.41 0.75
CA LEU A 50 -9.11 11.59 0.06
C LEU A 50 -9.23 12.82 0.97
N THR A 51 -9.09 12.63 2.28
CA THR A 51 -8.98 13.71 3.27
C THR A 51 -7.88 13.34 4.25
N PRO A 52 -6.59 13.46 3.86
CA PRO A 52 -5.47 12.94 4.65
C PRO A 52 -5.51 13.33 6.14
N PRO A 53 -5.33 12.37 7.06
CA PRO A 53 -4.96 10.97 6.82
C PRO A 53 -6.15 9.97 6.75
N VAL A 54 -7.38 10.47 6.64
CA VAL A 54 -8.64 9.72 6.67
C VAL A 54 -9.37 9.78 5.31
N GLY A 55 -10.66 9.38 5.28
CA GLY A 55 -11.47 9.35 4.06
C GLY A 55 -10.91 8.37 3.04
N ARG A 56 -10.68 7.12 3.46
CA ARG A 56 -9.91 6.12 2.71
C ARG A 56 -10.81 5.31 1.77
N PHE A 57 -10.44 5.29 0.49
CA PHE A 57 -11.13 4.52 -0.54
C PHE A 57 -10.18 3.56 -1.24
N VAL A 58 -10.58 2.30 -1.41
CA VAL A 58 -9.84 1.33 -2.23
C VAL A 58 -10.20 1.62 -3.69
N LEU A 59 -9.26 2.19 -4.45
CA LEU A 59 -9.45 2.53 -5.85
C LEU A 59 -8.98 1.38 -6.75
N LEU A 60 -7.71 1.01 -6.63
CA LEU A 60 -7.13 -0.16 -7.30
C LEU A 60 -7.03 -1.31 -6.29
N SER A 61 -7.80 -2.37 -6.51
CA SER A 61 -7.76 -3.56 -5.67
C SER A 61 -6.50 -4.35 -5.95
N LYS A 62 -6.35 -4.88 -7.17
CA LYS A 62 -5.20 -5.70 -7.53
C LYS A 62 -4.94 -5.69 -9.03
N LEU A 63 -3.83 -6.32 -9.41
CA LEU A 63 -3.49 -6.65 -10.80
C LEU A 63 -3.53 -8.17 -10.95
N GLU A 64 -4.06 -8.65 -12.07
CA GLU A 64 -4.08 -10.05 -12.49
C GLU A 64 -3.05 -10.22 -13.61
N GLU A 65 -1.92 -10.86 -13.29
CA GLU A 65 -0.83 -11.07 -14.24
C GLU A 65 -0.93 -12.44 -14.92
N THR A 66 -0.74 -12.46 -16.23
CA THR A 66 -0.56 -13.69 -17.03
C THR A 66 0.71 -13.57 -17.84
N LEU A 67 1.63 -14.51 -17.66
CA LEU A 67 2.80 -14.67 -18.51
C LEU A 67 2.47 -15.62 -19.65
N ILE A 68 2.69 -15.19 -20.88
CA ILE A 68 2.44 -15.96 -22.09
C ILE A 68 3.79 -16.23 -22.74
N VAL A 69 4.15 -17.51 -22.95
CA VAL A 69 5.42 -17.91 -23.58
C VAL A 69 5.13 -19.12 -24.47
N HIS A 70 5.55 -19.10 -25.74
CA HIS A 70 5.29 -20.22 -26.66
C HIS A 70 3.80 -20.58 -26.84
N GLY A 71 2.92 -19.59 -26.64
CA GLY A 71 1.47 -19.78 -26.66
C GLY A 71 0.87 -20.33 -25.36
N ASP A 72 1.69 -20.81 -24.41
CA ASP A 72 1.25 -21.26 -23.10
C ASP A 72 0.95 -20.06 -22.20
N ARG A 73 -0.23 -20.06 -21.58
CA ARG A 73 -0.69 -19.01 -20.66
C ARG A 73 -0.53 -19.46 -19.22
N VAL A 74 0.27 -18.73 -18.44
CA VAL A 74 0.53 -19.00 -17.02
C VAL A 74 0.06 -17.81 -16.19
N GLU A 75 -1.05 -18.00 -15.46
CA GLU A 75 -1.61 -16.99 -14.56
C GLU A 75 -0.83 -16.96 -13.24
N LEU A 76 -0.31 -15.79 -12.85
CA LEU A 76 0.60 -15.60 -11.72
C LEU A 76 -0.09 -15.06 -10.46
N SER A 77 -1.33 -14.58 -10.59
CA SER A 77 -2.15 -14.13 -9.48
C SER A 77 -2.74 -15.28 -8.67
N ALA A 78 -3.32 -14.95 -7.51
CA ALA A 78 -4.14 -15.88 -6.74
C ALA A 78 -5.36 -15.17 -6.14
N ASN A 79 -6.52 -15.84 -6.17
CA ASN A 79 -7.76 -15.37 -5.53
C ASN A 79 -8.50 -16.52 -4.87
N GLN A 80 -9.24 -16.20 -3.81
CA GLN A 80 -10.19 -17.12 -3.22
C GLN A 80 -11.59 -16.84 -3.78
N TYR A 81 -12.21 -17.89 -4.33
CA TYR A 81 -13.61 -17.95 -4.75
C TYR A 81 -14.35 -19.02 -3.93
N PRO A 82 -15.70 -19.09 -3.98
CA PRO A 82 -16.44 -20.16 -3.34
C PRO A 82 -15.94 -21.54 -3.76
N GLY A 83 -15.33 -22.27 -2.82
CA GLY A 83 -14.85 -23.64 -3.03
C GLY A 83 -13.57 -23.79 -3.87
N ALA A 84 -12.95 -22.70 -4.34
CA ALA A 84 -11.77 -22.78 -5.18
C ALA A 84 -10.79 -21.62 -4.99
N VAL A 85 -9.50 -21.90 -5.17
CA VAL A 85 -8.47 -20.87 -5.35
C VAL A 85 -8.12 -20.85 -6.82
N HIS A 86 -8.34 -19.71 -7.47
CA HIS A 86 -8.06 -19.49 -8.89
C HIS A 86 -7.70 -18.01 -9.15
N PRO A 87 -6.68 -17.70 -9.95
CA PRO A 87 -5.65 -18.63 -10.40
C PRO A 87 -4.80 -19.16 -9.23
N GLN A 88 -3.86 -20.05 -9.52
CA GLN A 88 -2.99 -20.69 -8.53
C GLN A 88 -1.53 -20.25 -8.69
N GLY A 89 -1.32 -18.98 -9.04
CA GLY A 89 -0.02 -18.43 -9.36
C GLY A 89 1.00 -18.49 -8.22
N TYR A 90 0.53 -18.62 -6.97
CA TYR A 90 1.37 -18.88 -5.79
C TYR A 90 2.28 -20.12 -5.95
N ARG A 91 1.92 -21.07 -6.82
CA ARG A 91 2.78 -22.23 -7.14
C ARG A 91 4.07 -21.87 -7.88
N TYR A 92 4.10 -20.73 -8.56
CA TYR A 92 5.27 -20.19 -9.25
C TYR A 92 6.03 -19.16 -8.40
N LEU A 93 5.49 -18.76 -7.24
CA LEU A 93 6.10 -17.80 -6.34
C LEU A 93 7.23 -18.47 -5.55
N THR A 94 8.47 -18.20 -5.95
CA THR A 94 9.66 -18.85 -5.37
C THR A 94 10.27 -18.07 -4.22
N ASN A 95 10.10 -16.75 -4.20
CA ASN A 95 10.67 -15.90 -3.16
C ASN A 95 9.82 -14.65 -2.92
N PHE A 96 9.76 -14.21 -1.66
CA PHE A 96 9.20 -12.92 -1.28
C PHE A 96 10.14 -12.19 -0.32
N ARG A 97 10.30 -10.88 -0.48
CA ARG A 97 11.02 -10.03 0.49
C ARG A 97 10.31 -8.69 0.64
N LEU A 98 10.33 -8.12 1.85
CA LEU A 98 9.70 -6.81 2.10
C LEU A 98 10.65 -5.63 1.93
N ASN A 99 11.96 -5.84 2.07
CA ASN A 99 12.93 -4.73 2.03
C ASN A 99 13.61 -4.67 0.66
N PRO A 100 13.74 -3.48 0.03
CA PRO A 100 13.27 -2.18 0.52
C PRO A 100 11.76 -1.92 0.29
N PHE A 101 11.12 -2.74 -0.54
CA PHE A 101 9.69 -2.77 -0.83
C PHE A 101 9.23 -4.24 -0.97
N PRO A 102 7.92 -4.55 -0.87
CA PRO A 102 7.37 -5.86 -1.22
C PRO A 102 7.80 -6.29 -2.63
N ILE A 103 8.56 -7.38 -2.70
CA ILE A 103 9.06 -7.96 -3.94
C ILE A 103 8.74 -9.45 -3.96
N ALA A 104 7.97 -9.84 -4.97
CA ALA A 104 7.55 -11.22 -5.25
C ALA A 104 8.27 -11.72 -6.50
N THR A 105 8.98 -12.85 -6.39
CA THR A 105 9.75 -13.46 -7.48
C THR A 105 9.02 -14.71 -7.99
N TYR A 106 8.54 -14.64 -9.23
CA TYR A 106 7.93 -15.77 -9.93
C TYR A 106 8.92 -16.40 -10.90
N VAL A 107 8.93 -17.73 -10.98
CA VAL A 107 9.74 -18.49 -11.94
C VAL A 107 8.82 -19.38 -12.75
N VAL A 108 8.81 -19.19 -14.07
CA VAL A 108 7.99 -19.95 -15.03
C VAL A 108 8.89 -20.40 -16.17
N GLY A 109 9.19 -21.70 -16.21
CA GLY A 109 10.22 -22.22 -17.11
C GLY A 109 11.53 -21.46 -16.89
N ASP A 110 12.07 -20.89 -17.97
CA ASP A 110 13.30 -20.08 -17.92
C ASP A 110 13.06 -18.59 -17.64
N VAL A 111 11.81 -18.12 -17.57
CA VAL A 111 11.50 -16.71 -17.30
C VAL A 111 11.37 -16.48 -15.80
N VAL A 112 12.07 -15.46 -15.30
CA VAL A 112 11.94 -15.00 -13.92
C VAL A 112 11.39 -13.58 -13.92
N LEU A 113 10.28 -13.40 -13.22
CA LEU A 113 9.57 -12.14 -13.09
C LEU A 113 9.60 -11.68 -11.64
N GLU A 114 10.22 -10.52 -11.37
CA GLU A 114 10.14 -9.88 -10.05
C GLU A 114 9.18 -8.72 -10.07
N LYS A 115 8.08 -8.86 -9.34
CA LYS A 115 7.09 -7.81 -9.11
C LYS A 115 7.46 -7.06 -7.84
N SER A 116 7.71 -5.76 -7.96
CA SER A 116 7.89 -4.83 -6.84
C SER A 116 6.70 -3.88 -6.73
N ILE A 117 6.28 -3.57 -5.51
CA ILE A 117 5.16 -2.66 -5.23
C ILE A 117 5.61 -1.63 -4.20
N TYR A 118 5.46 -0.35 -4.49
CA TYR A 118 5.76 0.72 -3.53
C TYR A 118 4.90 1.95 -3.78
N MET A 119 4.69 2.74 -2.73
CA MET A 119 3.95 4.00 -2.83
C MET A 119 4.90 5.19 -2.89
N LEU A 120 4.52 6.22 -3.63
CA LEU A 120 5.27 7.47 -3.65
C LEU A 120 4.92 8.30 -2.41
N HIS A 121 5.93 8.67 -1.63
CA HIS A 121 5.71 9.46 -0.41
C HIS A 121 5.12 10.84 -0.74
N GLY A 122 4.05 11.23 -0.04
CA GLY A 122 3.34 12.48 -0.25
C GLY A 122 2.38 12.48 -1.45
N GLU A 123 2.14 11.33 -2.10
CA GLU A 123 1.22 11.23 -3.24
C GLU A 123 0.24 10.05 -3.07
N GLN A 124 -0.99 10.17 -3.57
CA GLN A 124 -1.93 9.04 -3.68
C GLN A 124 -1.60 8.17 -4.89
N SER A 125 -0.35 7.68 -4.92
CA SER A 125 0.27 7.03 -6.05
C SER A 125 0.95 5.72 -5.63
N THR A 126 0.71 4.65 -6.39
CA THR A 126 1.39 3.35 -6.25
C THR A 126 2.04 2.95 -7.56
N VAL A 127 3.30 2.52 -7.47
CA VAL A 127 4.03 1.93 -8.59
C VAL A 127 4.06 0.42 -8.43
N VAL A 128 3.77 -0.28 -9.52
CA VAL A 128 4.08 -1.70 -9.70
C VAL A 128 5.12 -1.80 -10.81
N GLN A 129 6.31 -2.30 -10.49
CA GLN A 129 7.35 -2.57 -11.49
C GLN A 129 7.61 -4.06 -11.59
N TYR A 130 7.87 -4.51 -12.81
CA TYR A 130 8.29 -5.86 -13.14
C TYR A 130 9.72 -5.81 -13.64
N GLN A 131 10.62 -6.55 -13.01
CA GLN A 131 11.93 -6.86 -13.59
C GLN A 131 11.85 -8.24 -14.25
N ILE A 132 12.28 -8.30 -15.50
CA ILE A 132 12.25 -9.50 -16.32
C ILE A 132 13.69 -9.96 -16.54
N ARG A 133 13.94 -11.22 -16.23
CA ARG A 133 15.22 -11.89 -16.52
C ARG A 133 14.96 -13.33 -16.93
N THR A 134 15.99 -13.99 -17.40
CA THR A 134 15.96 -15.42 -17.69
C THR A 134 16.90 -16.18 -16.76
N LEU A 135 16.60 -17.46 -16.54
CA LEU A 135 17.55 -18.39 -15.98
C LEU A 135 18.71 -18.55 -16.97
N HIS A 136 19.92 -18.67 -16.43
CA HIS A 136 21.15 -18.91 -17.20
C HIS A 136 21.51 -17.84 -18.24
N GLY A 137 20.89 -16.66 -18.20
CA GLY A 137 21.23 -15.54 -19.10
C GLY A 137 20.82 -15.76 -20.56
N GLN A 138 19.85 -16.65 -20.82
CA GLN A 138 19.30 -16.82 -22.17
C GLN A 138 18.50 -15.58 -22.61
N ALA A 139 18.29 -15.41 -23.92
CA ALA A 139 17.37 -14.36 -24.37
C ALA A 139 15.94 -14.71 -23.94
N VAL A 140 15.15 -13.71 -23.56
CA VAL A 140 13.71 -13.90 -23.35
C VAL A 140 13.09 -14.34 -24.69
N PRO A 141 12.20 -15.35 -24.70
CA PRO A 141 11.56 -15.79 -25.94
C PRO A 141 10.88 -14.64 -26.72
N ALA A 142 10.95 -14.71 -28.05
CA ALA A 142 10.49 -13.63 -28.93
C ALA A 142 8.99 -13.34 -28.82
N ASP A 143 8.23 -14.37 -28.51
CA ASP A 143 6.79 -14.38 -28.35
C ASP A 143 6.33 -14.25 -26.88
N ALA A 144 7.26 -13.98 -25.96
CA ALA A 144 6.93 -13.81 -24.56
C ALA A 144 6.20 -12.48 -24.32
N VAL A 145 5.04 -12.55 -23.67
CA VAL A 145 4.19 -11.40 -23.34
C VAL A 145 3.79 -11.47 -21.87
N LEU A 146 3.90 -10.35 -21.16
CA LEU A 146 3.26 -10.15 -19.87
C LEU A 146 1.94 -9.40 -20.10
N GLU A 147 0.82 -10.02 -19.77
CA GLU A 147 -0.50 -9.41 -19.77
C GLU A 147 -0.88 -9.07 -18.32
N VAL A 148 -1.27 -7.82 -18.07
CA VAL A 148 -1.61 -7.32 -16.74
C VAL A 148 -2.98 -6.68 -16.77
N ARG A 149 -3.94 -7.27 -16.07
CA ARG A 149 -5.32 -6.79 -16.01
C ARG A 149 -5.59 -6.10 -14.68
N ALA A 150 -6.12 -4.88 -14.72
CA ALA A 150 -6.39 -4.11 -13.51
C ALA A 150 -7.78 -4.47 -12.94
N LEU A 151 -7.86 -4.70 -11.62
CA LEU A 151 -9.12 -4.87 -10.90
C LEU A 151 -9.37 -3.65 -10.00
N ILE A 152 -10.42 -2.89 -10.28
CA ILE A 152 -10.80 -1.68 -9.55
C ILE A 152 -11.98 -1.97 -8.62
N ALA A 153 -12.00 -1.31 -7.45
CA ALA A 153 -13.04 -1.47 -6.44
C ALA A 153 -13.88 -0.21 -6.27
N PHE A 154 -13.24 0.96 -6.18
CA PHE A 154 -13.89 2.28 -6.01
C PHE A 154 -14.94 2.30 -4.89
N ARG A 155 -14.50 1.95 -3.68
CA ARG A 155 -15.37 1.85 -2.51
C ARG A 155 -14.68 2.32 -1.24
N ASP A 156 -15.49 2.66 -0.25
CA ASP A 156 -15.01 2.94 1.10
C ASP A 156 -14.26 1.71 1.66
N TYR A 157 -13.16 1.93 2.35
CA TYR A 157 -12.29 0.86 2.86
C TYR A 157 -12.96 -0.03 3.95
N HIS A 158 -14.04 0.42 4.59
CA HIS A 158 -14.88 -0.38 5.49
C HIS A 158 -16.03 -1.11 4.79
N SER A 159 -16.16 -1.02 3.47
CA SER A 159 -17.23 -1.69 2.73
C SER A 159 -16.66 -2.74 1.76
N THR A 160 -17.53 -3.58 1.23
CA THR A 160 -17.30 -4.32 -0.02
C THR A 160 -18.15 -3.71 -1.13
N THR A 161 -17.82 -4.03 -2.38
CA THR A 161 -18.61 -3.62 -3.56
C THR A 161 -19.12 -4.85 -4.32
N HIS A 162 -20.21 -4.66 -5.04
CA HIS A 162 -20.82 -5.68 -5.88
C HIS A 162 -21.16 -5.10 -7.25
N ARG A 163 -21.32 -5.98 -8.23
CA ARG A 163 -21.74 -5.58 -9.58
C ARG A 163 -22.99 -4.72 -9.48
N ASN A 164 -22.93 -3.55 -10.12
CA ASN A 164 -24.03 -2.60 -10.16
C ASN A 164 -24.05 -1.87 -11.50
N ASP A 165 -25.20 -1.26 -11.82
CA ASP A 165 -25.42 -0.54 -13.08
C ASP A 165 -25.02 0.94 -13.02
N ALA A 166 -24.58 1.44 -11.86
CA ALA A 166 -24.15 2.83 -11.69
C ALA A 166 -22.70 3.07 -12.10
N LEU A 167 -21.90 2.01 -12.23
CA LEU A 167 -20.51 2.08 -12.68
C LEU A 167 -20.43 2.55 -14.15
N ASP A 168 -19.70 3.62 -14.39
CA ASP A 168 -19.27 4.03 -15.74
C ASP A 168 -18.04 3.20 -16.17
N PRO A 169 -18.15 2.34 -17.20
CA PRO A 169 -17.05 1.50 -17.64
C PRO A 169 -16.07 2.22 -18.58
N THR A 170 -16.30 3.49 -18.89
CA THR A 170 -15.54 4.24 -19.90
C THR A 170 -14.06 4.36 -19.52
N VAL A 171 -13.18 3.99 -20.46
CA VAL A 171 -11.74 4.18 -20.35
C VAL A 171 -11.30 5.27 -21.32
N HIS A 172 -10.71 6.34 -20.79
CA HIS A 172 -10.06 7.35 -21.61
C HIS A 172 -8.60 6.95 -21.86
N VAL A 173 -8.24 6.83 -23.14
CA VAL A 173 -6.91 6.41 -23.57
C VAL A 173 -6.13 7.61 -24.10
N ALA A 174 -4.93 7.82 -23.55
CA ALA A 174 -3.93 8.76 -24.02
C ALA A 174 -2.57 8.05 -24.15
N PRO A 175 -1.59 8.61 -24.89
CA PRO A 175 -0.26 8.01 -25.00
C PRO A 175 0.37 7.77 -23.61
N GLY A 176 0.60 6.50 -23.27
CA GLY A 176 1.20 6.09 -21.99
C GLY A 176 0.32 6.31 -20.76
N MET A 177 -0.98 6.57 -20.91
CA MET A 177 -1.88 6.82 -19.79
C MET A 177 -3.32 6.37 -20.08
N LEU A 178 -3.89 5.62 -19.14
CA LEU A 178 -5.31 5.29 -19.10
C LEU A 178 -5.97 6.02 -17.93
N THR A 179 -7.21 6.47 -18.11
CA THR A 179 -7.98 7.12 -17.04
C THR A 179 -9.37 6.51 -16.96
N VAL A 180 -9.79 6.15 -15.75
CA VAL A 180 -11.14 5.63 -15.46
C VAL A 180 -11.76 6.44 -14.32
N ARG A 181 -13.06 6.74 -14.43
CA ARG A 181 -13.83 7.38 -13.36
C ARG A 181 -15.21 6.71 -13.23
N PRO A 182 -15.26 5.52 -12.60
CA PRO A 182 -16.49 4.74 -12.41
C PRO A 182 -17.64 5.51 -11.77
N TYR A 183 -17.35 6.39 -10.81
CA TYR A 183 -18.34 7.16 -10.07
C TYR A 183 -17.94 8.63 -10.01
N VAL A 184 -18.87 9.51 -10.36
CA VAL A 184 -18.64 10.97 -10.44
C VAL A 184 -18.25 11.58 -9.08
N SER A 185 -18.76 11.04 -7.98
CA SER A 185 -18.44 11.51 -6.62
C SER A 185 -17.03 11.15 -6.15
N LEU A 186 -16.33 10.26 -6.86
CA LEU A 186 -14.99 9.81 -6.54
C LEU A 186 -13.95 10.37 -7.53
N PRO A 187 -12.68 10.49 -7.12
CA PRO A 187 -11.60 10.92 -8.01
C PRO A 187 -11.40 9.91 -9.15
N ALA A 188 -10.82 10.34 -10.27
CA ALA A 188 -10.42 9.42 -11.31
C ALA A 188 -9.21 8.57 -10.86
N LEU A 189 -9.08 7.37 -11.42
CA LEU A 189 -7.85 6.59 -11.35
C LEU A 189 -7.10 6.75 -12.67
N HIS A 190 -5.92 7.33 -12.58
CA HIS A 190 -4.97 7.46 -13.69
C HIS A 190 -3.94 6.33 -13.60
N CYS A 191 -3.70 5.67 -14.71
CA CYS A 191 -2.76 4.56 -14.85
C CYS A 191 -1.76 4.92 -15.94
N ALA A 192 -0.63 5.49 -15.55
CA ALA A 192 0.50 5.69 -16.45
C ALA A 192 1.23 4.36 -16.67
N HIS A 193 1.66 4.06 -17.89
CA HIS A 193 2.28 2.78 -18.24
C HIS A 193 3.23 2.89 -19.44
N ASP A 194 4.10 1.90 -19.59
CA ASP A 194 5.00 1.71 -20.73
C ASP A 194 4.63 0.46 -21.57
N ALA A 195 3.38 0.00 -21.44
CA ALA A 195 2.83 -1.12 -22.21
C ALA A 195 2.81 -0.86 -23.73
N ASP A 196 2.94 -1.95 -24.48
CA ASP A 196 2.97 -1.95 -25.95
C ASP A 196 1.55 -1.97 -26.53
N GLU A 197 0.63 -2.67 -25.85
CA GLU A 197 -0.79 -2.74 -26.25
C GLU A 197 -1.72 -2.50 -25.05
N VAL A 198 -2.91 -1.98 -25.36
CA VAL A 198 -3.99 -1.75 -24.40
C VAL A 198 -5.27 -2.41 -24.92
N ASP A 199 -5.89 -3.23 -24.07
CA ASP A 199 -7.25 -3.75 -24.25
C ASP A 199 -8.17 -3.03 -23.26
N THR A 200 -9.22 -2.37 -23.76
CA THR A 200 -10.22 -1.66 -22.94
C THR A 200 -11.52 -2.45 -22.77
N THR A 201 -11.49 -3.74 -23.08
CA THR A 201 -12.65 -4.61 -22.88
C THR A 201 -12.91 -4.80 -21.39
N GLY A 202 -14.08 -4.31 -20.95
CA GLY A 202 -14.52 -4.34 -19.57
C GLY A 202 -15.11 -5.68 -19.14
N PHE A 203 -14.71 -6.19 -17.97
CA PHE A 203 -15.25 -7.43 -17.40
C PHE A 203 -15.55 -7.27 -15.91
N TRP A 204 -16.65 -7.87 -15.44
CA TRP A 204 -16.88 -8.08 -14.01
C TRP A 204 -16.31 -9.42 -13.57
N TYR A 205 -15.57 -9.40 -12.46
CA TYR A 205 -15.10 -10.57 -11.74
C TYR A 205 -15.95 -10.72 -10.49
N TYR A 206 -16.58 -11.88 -10.31
CA TYR A 206 -17.60 -12.07 -9.30
C TYR A 206 -17.14 -12.93 -8.12
N ASN A 207 -17.70 -12.67 -6.95
CA ASN A 207 -17.64 -13.53 -5.77
C ASN A 207 -16.22 -13.79 -5.24
N PHE A 208 -15.33 -12.79 -5.22
CA PHE A 208 -14.11 -12.89 -4.41
C PHE A 208 -14.51 -13.14 -2.94
N GLN A 209 -13.73 -13.95 -2.21
CA GLN A 209 -13.97 -14.26 -0.79
C GLN A 209 -12.79 -13.86 0.09
N TYR A 210 -13.10 -13.17 1.19
CA TYR A 210 -12.13 -12.64 2.14
C TYR A 210 -12.16 -13.44 3.44
N ALA A 211 -11.31 -14.48 3.51
CA ALA A 211 -11.31 -15.45 4.60
C ALA A 211 -11.24 -14.83 6.01
N VAL A 212 -10.47 -13.75 6.20
CA VAL A 212 -10.33 -13.10 7.51
C VAL A 212 -11.55 -12.24 7.84
N GLU A 213 -12.21 -11.62 6.86
CA GLU A 213 -13.49 -10.94 7.13
C GLU A 213 -14.58 -11.94 7.51
N ARG A 214 -14.62 -13.10 6.86
CA ARG A 214 -15.53 -14.19 7.22
C ARG A 214 -15.32 -14.67 8.65
N GLU A 215 -14.07 -14.88 9.06
CA GLU A 215 -13.72 -15.23 10.44
C GLU A 215 -14.17 -14.17 11.46
N ARG A 216 -14.19 -12.90 11.06
CA ARG A 216 -14.65 -11.77 11.88
C ARG A 216 -16.17 -11.58 11.86
N GLY A 217 -16.91 -12.35 11.05
CA GLY A 217 -18.35 -12.19 10.87
C GLY A 217 -18.76 -10.90 10.14
N LEU A 218 -17.88 -10.40 9.27
CA LEU A 218 -18.11 -9.23 8.42
C LEU A 218 -18.43 -9.66 6.98
N ASP A 219 -18.89 -8.70 6.16
CA ASP A 219 -19.09 -8.93 4.72
C ASP A 219 -17.79 -9.41 4.07
N ASP A 220 -17.80 -10.65 3.58
CA ASP A 220 -16.60 -11.35 3.09
C ASP A 220 -16.62 -11.57 1.58
N THR A 221 -17.64 -11.15 0.87
CA THR A 221 -17.74 -11.29 -0.59
C THR A 221 -17.67 -9.96 -1.31
N GLU A 222 -17.03 -9.94 -2.48
CA GLU A 222 -16.88 -8.73 -3.31
C GLU A 222 -16.88 -9.09 -4.80
N ASP A 223 -17.41 -8.21 -5.64
CA ASP A 223 -17.21 -8.23 -7.09
C ASP A 223 -16.29 -7.07 -7.49
N LEU A 224 -15.39 -7.28 -8.43
CA LEU A 224 -14.45 -6.25 -8.91
C LEU A 224 -14.63 -6.04 -10.41
N PHE A 225 -14.47 -4.79 -10.85
CA PHE A 225 -14.52 -4.46 -12.27
C PHE A 225 -13.11 -4.40 -12.86
N SER A 226 -12.92 -4.99 -14.03
CA SER A 226 -11.72 -4.89 -14.84
C SER A 226 -11.99 -3.96 -16.01
N PRO A 227 -11.57 -2.68 -15.99
CA PRO A 227 -11.79 -1.77 -17.11
C PRO A 227 -10.84 -2.02 -18.29
N PHE A 228 -9.63 -2.55 -18.05
CA PHE A 228 -8.62 -2.71 -19.09
C PHE A 228 -7.57 -3.77 -18.74
N ALA A 229 -6.82 -4.19 -19.76
CA ALA A 229 -5.56 -4.92 -19.62
C ALA A 229 -4.45 -4.26 -20.45
N LEU A 230 -3.23 -4.39 -19.94
CA LEU A 230 -1.99 -3.92 -20.55
C LEU A 230 -1.18 -5.11 -21.03
N ARG A 231 -0.54 -5.02 -22.19
CA ARG A 231 0.34 -6.09 -22.70
C ARG A 231 1.74 -5.54 -22.95
N PHE A 232 2.73 -6.24 -22.43
CA PHE A 232 4.15 -5.90 -22.52
C PHE A 232 4.87 -7.02 -23.28
N HIS A 233 5.48 -6.69 -24.42
CA HIS A 233 6.27 -7.63 -25.21
C HIS A 233 7.65 -7.75 -24.58
N LEU A 234 8.11 -8.98 -24.31
CA LEU A 234 9.27 -9.22 -23.45
C LEU A 234 10.60 -9.46 -24.18
N GLN A 235 10.58 -9.70 -25.50
CA GLN A 235 11.77 -10.12 -26.30
C GLN A 235 13.04 -9.26 -26.10
N GLN A 236 12.90 -7.97 -25.78
CA GLN A 236 14.01 -7.05 -25.53
C GLN A 236 13.79 -6.17 -24.30
N ARG A 237 12.87 -6.58 -23.43
CA ARG A 237 12.41 -5.79 -22.30
C ARG A 237 12.95 -6.40 -21.02
N THR A 238 13.69 -5.61 -20.25
CA THR A 238 14.16 -5.98 -18.91
C THR A 238 13.25 -5.45 -17.80
N GLU A 239 12.38 -4.49 -18.12
CA GLU A 239 11.48 -3.86 -17.16
C GLU A 239 10.13 -3.47 -17.76
N ALA A 240 9.09 -3.49 -16.93
CA ALA A 240 7.79 -2.90 -17.22
C ALA A 240 7.28 -2.17 -15.97
N ALA A 241 6.51 -1.10 -16.14
CA ALA A 241 6.02 -0.32 -15.02
C ALA A 241 4.59 0.18 -15.22
N ILE A 242 3.85 0.19 -14.11
CA ILE A 242 2.51 0.75 -14.00
C ILE A 242 2.51 1.71 -12.81
N LEU A 243 2.06 2.94 -13.01
CA LEU A 243 1.91 3.96 -11.98
C LEU A 243 0.43 4.34 -11.89
N ALA A 244 -0.22 3.86 -10.82
CA ALA A 244 -1.62 4.13 -10.50
C ALA A 244 -1.71 5.31 -9.53
N SER A 245 -2.53 6.32 -9.85
CA SER A 245 -2.58 7.60 -9.12
C SER A 245 -3.97 8.26 -9.20
N THR A 246 -4.32 9.08 -8.21
CA THR A 246 -5.51 9.94 -8.28
C THR A 246 -5.31 11.20 -9.12
N GLU A 247 -4.07 11.52 -9.46
CA GLU A 247 -3.68 12.61 -10.35
C GLU A 247 -3.04 12.05 -11.64
N PRO A 248 -3.09 12.76 -12.78
CA PRO A 248 -2.36 12.39 -13.98
C PRO A 248 -0.84 12.32 -13.73
N GLN A 249 -0.20 11.28 -14.27
CA GLN A 249 1.22 11.02 -14.07
C GLN A 249 1.92 10.66 -15.37
N ASP A 250 3.26 10.72 -15.36
CA ASP A 250 4.11 10.29 -16.46
C ASP A 250 4.96 9.10 -16.03
N ILE A 251 4.89 7.99 -16.76
CA ILE A 251 5.63 6.77 -16.43
C ILE A 251 7.15 6.99 -16.41
N ARG A 252 7.67 7.97 -17.16
CA ARG A 252 9.10 8.29 -17.26
C ARG A 252 9.70 8.77 -15.94
N ARG A 253 8.87 9.21 -14.97
CA ARG A 253 9.35 9.63 -13.64
C ARG A 253 9.67 8.45 -12.72
N VAL A 254 9.18 7.24 -13.02
CA VAL A 254 9.30 6.07 -12.14
C VAL A 254 10.75 5.78 -11.71
N PRO A 255 11.77 5.79 -12.60
CA PRO A 255 13.16 5.53 -12.19
C PRO A 255 13.74 6.57 -11.21
N GLU A 256 13.35 7.83 -11.34
CA GLU A 256 13.74 8.88 -10.40
C GLU A 256 12.97 8.76 -9.08
N ALA A 257 11.65 8.57 -9.16
CA ALA A 257 10.79 8.38 -7.99
C ALA A 257 11.22 7.18 -7.13
N HIS A 258 11.61 6.06 -7.77
CA HIS A 258 12.18 4.90 -7.08
C HIS A 258 13.46 5.27 -6.31
N ARG A 259 14.43 5.95 -6.96
CA ARG A 259 15.68 6.37 -6.33
C ARG A 259 15.43 7.33 -5.15
N THR A 260 14.50 8.27 -5.31
CA THR A 260 14.11 9.22 -4.27
C THR A 260 13.51 8.50 -3.07
N GLU A 261 12.59 7.55 -3.27
CA GLU A 261 11.98 6.82 -2.16
C GLU A 261 12.98 5.90 -1.43
N ILE A 262 13.88 5.23 -2.17
CA ILE A 262 14.98 4.48 -1.56
C ILE A 262 15.88 5.39 -0.70
N ALA A 263 16.27 6.55 -1.23
CA ALA A 263 17.11 7.51 -0.50
C ALA A 263 16.41 8.02 0.76
N ARG A 264 15.10 8.31 0.68
CA ARG A 264 14.28 8.72 1.82
C ARG A 264 14.26 7.64 2.92
N ARG A 265 14.00 6.38 2.57
CA ARG A 265 14.01 5.25 3.54
C ARG A 265 15.38 5.04 4.16
N GLN A 266 16.44 5.16 3.36
CA GLN A 266 17.82 5.07 3.86
C GLN A 266 18.14 6.19 4.85
N ALA A 267 17.72 7.43 4.57
CA ALA A 267 17.90 8.56 5.46
C ALA A 267 17.21 8.32 6.82
N VAL A 268 16.00 7.75 6.81
CA VAL A 268 15.29 7.39 8.05
C VAL A 268 16.02 6.29 8.82
N ALA A 269 16.50 5.24 8.14
CA ALA A 269 17.25 4.15 8.77
C ALA A 269 18.61 4.60 9.36
N GLN A 270 19.28 5.57 8.71
CA GLN A 270 20.57 6.11 9.15
C GLN A 270 20.49 6.99 10.40
N THR A 271 19.29 7.33 10.88
CA THR A 271 19.12 8.12 12.12
C THR A 271 19.62 7.41 13.37
N LEU A 272 19.73 6.08 13.35
CA LEU A 272 20.21 5.25 14.46
C LEU A 272 21.57 4.63 14.12
N VAL A 273 22.56 4.88 14.99
CA VAL A 273 23.88 4.23 14.90
C VAL A 273 23.81 2.87 15.59
N THR A 274 23.41 1.85 14.83
CA THR A 274 23.36 0.45 15.27
C THR A 274 23.63 -0.50 14.11
N ASP A 275 24.29 -1.62 14.38
CA ASP A 275 24.51 -2.71 13.42
C ASP A 275 23.38 -3.77 13.48
N ASP A 276 22.40 -3.60 14.37
CA ASP A 276 21.31 -4.56 14.54
C ASP A 276 20.25 -4.45 13.42
N ALA A 277 20.21 -5.46 12.56
CA ALA A 277 19.25 -5.56 11.46
C ALA A 277 17.78 -5.60 11.90
N PHE A 278 17.48 -6.09 13.10
CA PHE A 278 16.14 -6.07 13.67
C PHE A 278 15.72 -4.64 14.00
N VAL A 279 16.60 -3.85 14.62
CA VAL A 279 16.34 -2.44 14.92
C VAL A 279 16.13 -1.64 13.64
N HIS A 280 16.94 -1.84 12.60
CA HIS A 280 16.72 -1.22 11.29
C HIS A 280 15.33 -1.55 10.69
N THR A 281 14.86 -2.78 10.92
CA THR A 281 13.51 -3.19 10.48
C THR A 281 12.43 -2.46 11.28
N LEU A 282 12.60 -2.29 12.60
CA LEU A 282 11.65 -1.53 13.43
C LEU A 282 11.60 -0.05 13.05
N VAL A 283 12.74 0.56 12.72
CA VAL A 283 12.80 1.98 12.29
C VAL A 283 12.07 2.18 10.97
N ALA A 284 12.29 1.29 10.00
CA ALA A 284 11.57 1.32 8.73
C ALA A 284 10.06 1.15 8.93
N ALA A 285 9.64 0.26 9.83
CA ALA A 285 8.22 0.08 10.16
C ALA A 285 7.64 1.32 10.88
N ALA A 286 8.37 1.92 11.82
CA ALA A 286 7.95 3.11 12.55
C ALA A 286 7.67 4.30 11.63
N ASP A 287 8.45 4.45 10.55
CA ASP A 287 8.26 5.48 9.54
C ASP A 287 6.86 5.45 8.89
N GLN A 288 6.29 4.26 8.71
CA GLN A 288 5.01 4.06 8.01
C GLN A 288 3.81 4.66 8.76
N TYR A 289 3.93 4.91 10.07
CA TYR A 289 2.84 5.39 10.92
C TYR A 289 2.80 6.91 11.06
N ILE A 290 3.88 7.62 10.68
CA ILE A 290 3.92 9.08 10.71
C ILE A 290 3.34 9.61 9.38
N VAL A 291 2.29 10.40 9.48
CA VAL A 291 1.55 10.89 8.30
C VAL A 291 1.28 12.38 8.39
N ALA A 292 1.06 13.02 7.24
CA ALA A 292 0.65 14.41 7.15
C ALA A 292 -0.84 14.58 7.53
N ARG A 293 -1.15 15.68 8.23
CA ARG A 293 -2.49 16.19 8.50
C ARG A 293 -2.47 17.70 8.25
N GLY A 294 -2.90 18.12 7.06
CA GLY A 294 -2.79 19.51 6.64
C GLY A 294 -1.33 19.98 6.61
N ALA A 295 -0.99 21.03 7.37
CA ALA A 295 0.37 21.54 7.52
C ALA A 295 1.15 20.89 8.68
N GLU A 296 0.51 20.00 9.45
CA GLU A 296 1.09 19.32 10.60
C GLU A 296 1.29 17.82 10.31
N GLN A 297 1.85 17.09 11.28
CA GLN A 297 1.99 15.64 11.23
C GLN A 297 1.17 14.99 12.35
N THR A 298 0.80 13.72 12.16
CA THR A 298 0.10 12.90 13.16
C THR A 298 0.57 11.44 13.05
N VAL A 299 0.06 10.58 13.94
CA VAL A 299 0.39 9.16 13.98
C VAL A 299 -0.88 8.35 13.72
N ILE A 300 -0.85 7.49 12.70
CA ILE A 300 -1.88 6.46 12.54
C ILE A 300 -1.68 5.39 13.61
N ALA A 301 -2.73 5.09 14.39
CA ALA A 301 -2.63 4.14 15.48
C ALA A 301 -2.47 2.68 15.01
N GLY A 302 -2.95 2.37 13.81
CA GLY A 302 -2.83 1.03 13.24
C GLY A 302 -3.54 0.90 11.90
N TYR A 303 -2.80 0.49 10.88
CA TYR A 303 -3.41 0.02 9.64
C TYR A 303 -4.03 -1.36 9.86
N HIS A 304 -5.19 -1.67 9.28
CA HIS A 304 -5.91 -0.85 8.31
C HIS A 304 -6.99 0.06 8.91
N TRP A 305 -7.42 -0.22 10.14
CA TRP A 305 -8.71 0.23 10.67
C TRP A 305 -8.69 1.58 11.36
N PHE A 306 -7.56 1.98 11.93
CA PHE A 306 -7.51 3.12 12.82
C PHE A 306 -7.08 4.40 12.08
N SER A 307 -7.56 5.52 12.61
CA SER A 307 -7.08 6.85 12.31
C SER A 307 -6.00 7.25 13.34
N ASP A 308 -5.84 8.54 13.59
CA ASP A 308 -5.03 9.08 14.67
C ASP A 308 -5.79 9.12 16.00
N TRP A 309 -5.29 8.33 16.96
CA TRP A 309 -5.86 8.17 18.30
C TRP A 309 -4.93 8.78 19.34
N GLY A 310 -5.47 9.61 20.23
CA GLY A 310 -4.69 10.41 21.16
C GLY A 310 -3.83 9.56 22.09
N ARG A 311 -4.44 8.56 22.76
CA ARG A 311 -3.71 7.66 23.67
C ARG A 311 -2.55 6.96 22.96
N ASP A 312 -2.84 6.28 21.86
CA ASP A 312 -1.89 5.49 21.08
C ASP A 312 -0.74 6.36 20.55
N THR A 313 -1.08 7.55 20.05
CA THR A 313 -0.09 8.54 19.61
C THR A 313 0.87 8.87 20.74
N MET A 314 0.36 9.24 21.92
CA MET A 314 1.23 9.68 23.02
C MET A 314 2.11 8.57 23.59
N ILE A 315 1.62 7.33 23.60
CA ILE A 315 2.43 6.17 24.01
C ILE A 315 3.54 5.90 22.98
N ALA A 316 3.21 5.92 21.70
CA ALA A 316 4.14 5.53 20.64
C ALA A 316 5.12 6.66 20.26
N LEU A 317 4.76 7.93 20.48
CA LEU A 317 5.49 9.10 20.00
C LEU A 317 6.99 9.05 20.33
N PRO A 318 7.44 8.77 21.57
CA PRO A 318 8.86 8.71 21.89
C PRO A 318 9.62 7.66 21.06
N GLY A 319 9.03 6.48 20.88
CA GLY A 319 9.58 5.42 20.05
C GLY A 319 9.65 5.81 18.58
N LEU A 320 8.55 6.34 18.04
CA LEU A 320 8.45 6.70 16.63
C LEU A 320 9.33 7.88 16.23
N THR A 321 9.58 8.82 17.14
CA THR A 321 10.23 10.09 16.81
C THR A 321 11.57 10.29 17.50
N LEU A 322 11.61 10.22 18.83
CA LEU A 322 12.80 10.58 19.61
C LEU A 322 13.94 9.58 19.42
N THR A 323 13.63 8.27 19.43
CA THR A 323 14.67 7.23 19.21
C THR A 323 15.28 7.31 17.81
N THR A 324 14.52 7.85 16.85
CA THR A 324 14.93 8.07 15.45
C THR A 324 15.41 9.51 15.17
N GLY A 325 15.67 10.32 16.21
CA GLY A 325 16.16 11.69 16.05
C GLY A 325 15.18 12.69 15.41
N ARG A 326 13.91 12.33 15.22
CA ARG A 326 12.86 13.16 14.59
C ARG A 326 12.18 14.09 15.59
N THR A 327 12.96 14.89 16.31
CA THR A 327 12.43 15.76 17.40
C THR A 327 11.46 16.82 16.90
N ASP A 328 11.64 17.33 15.69
CA ASP A 328 10.77 18.37 15.13
C ASP A 328 9.39 17.82 14.77
N THR A 329 9.33 16.58 14.27
CA THR A 329 8.07 15.84 14.09
C THR A 329 7.38 15.64 15.44
N ALA A 330 8.11 15.28 16.50
CA ALA A 330 7.55 15.14 17.85
C ALA A 330 6.93 16.46 18.34
N ARG A 331 7.64 17.58 18.19
CA ARG A 331 7.15 18.92 18.52
C ARG A 331 5.88 19.25 17.75
N SER A 332 5.88 19.04 16.43
CA SER A 332 4.72 19.32 15.58
C SER A 332 3.49 18.54 16.02
N ILE A 333 3.63 17.24 16.29
CA ILE A 333 2.53 16.38 16.74
C ILE A 333 2.00 16.85 18.10
N LEU A 334 2.88 17.09 19.08
CA LEU A 334 2.45 17.54 20.41
C LEU A 334 1.71 18.88 20.36
N LEU A 335 2.18 19.82 19.54
CA LEU A 335 1.51 21.11 19.32
C LEU A 335 0.13 20.94 18.67
N ALA A 336 0.02 20.06 17.68
CA ALA A 336 -1.25 19.75 17.03
C ALA A 336 -2.30 19.25 18.04
N PHE A 337 -1.92 18.32 18.91
CA PHE A 337 -2.79 17.80 19.97
C PHE A 337 -3.07 18.84 21.07
N ALA A 338 -2.11 19.71 21.41
CA ALA A 338 -2.31 20.77 22.40
C ALA A 338 -3.42 21.75 22.00
N ARG A 339 -3.55 22.05 20.69
CA ARG A 339 -4.58 22.97 20.15
C ARG A 339 -6.00 22.46 20.32
N VAL A 340 -6.19 21.16 20.48
CA VAL A 340 -7.51 20.50 20.58
C VAL A 340 -7.81 19.98 21.98
N VAL A 341 -7.01 20.35 22.99
CA VAL A 341 -7.32 20.08 24.40
C VAL A 341 -8.59 20.83 24.80
N ASP A 342 -9.53 20.13 25.44
CA ASP A 342 -10.71 20.75 26.04
C ASP A 342 -10.88 20.27 27.48
N GLN A 343 -11.14 21.22 28.40
CA GLN A 343 -11.31 20.96 29.84
C GLN A 343 -10.19 20.09 30.47
N GLY A 344 -8.96 20.20 29.96
CA GLY A 344 -7.81 19.42 30.42
C GLY A 344 -7.75 17.99 29.88
N MET A 345 -8.61 17.63 28.92
CA MET A 345 -8.63 16.32 28.27
C MET A 345 -8.11 16.41 26.84
N LEU A 346 -7.30 15.42 26.44
CA LEU A 346 -7.05 15.16 25.03
C LEU A 346 -8.24 14.41 24.41
N PRO A 347 -8.52 14.64 23.12
CA PRO A 347 -9.50 13.82 22.42
C PRO A 347 -8.98 12.40 22.22
N ASN A 348 -9.87 11.42 22.27
CA ASN A 348 -9.54 10.01 22.05
C ASN A 348 -9.23 9.72 20.59
N ARG A 349 -10.02 10.30 19.68
CA ARG A 349 -9.76 10.32 18.24
C ARG A 349 -9.59 11.77 17.80
N PHE A 350 -8.60 12.05 16.95
CA PHE A 350 -8.47 13.37 16.37
C PHE A 350 -9.75 13.68 15.56
N PRO A 351 -10.38 14.84 15.75
CA PRO A 351 -11.59 15.18 15.01
C PRO A 351 -11.28 15.27 13.51
N ASP A 352 -12.12 14.61 12.71
CA ASP A 352 -12.16 14.89 11.27
C ASP A 352 -12.92 16.20 11.04
N ALA A 353 -12.74 16.81 9.86
CA ALA A 353 -13.30 18.13 9.58
C ALA A 353 -14.84 18.13 9.73
N GLY A 354 -15.34 18.84 10.74
CA GLY A 354 -16.77 18.97 11.04
C GLY A 354 -17.30 17.99 12.10
N GLU A 355 -16.48 17.11 12.66
CA GLU A 355 -16.87 16.20 13.74
C GLU A 355 -16.60 16.80 15.13
N THR A 356 -17.43 16.42 16.11
CA THR A 356 -17.19 16.78 17.52
C THR A 356 -16.14 15.83 18.10
N PRO A 357 -15.02 16.33 18.66
CA PRO A 357 -14.02 15.46 19.26
C PRO A 357 -14.59 14.70 20.46
N GLU A 358 -14.23 13.43 20.59
CA GLU A 358 -14.65 12.61 21.74
C GLU A 358 -13.61 12.69 22.86
N TYR A 359 -13.98 13.32 23.98
CA TYR A 359 -13.13 13.42 25.17
C TYR A 359 -13.49 12.33 26.20
N ASN A 360 -13.44 11.06 25.79
CA ASN A 360 -13.76 9.90 26.61
C ASN A 360 -12.51 9.14 27.10
N THR A 361 -11.35 9.80 27.15
CA THR A 361 -10.06 9.21 27.52
C THR A 361 -9.35 10.01 28.63
N VAL A 362 -9.44 9.53 29.87
CA VAL A 362 -8.88 10.24 31.03
C VAL A 362 -7.35 10.09 31.11
N ASP A 363 -6.83 8.96 30.64
CA ASP A 363 -5.40 8.63 30.71
C ASP A 363 -4.58 9.23 29.55
N ALA A 364 -5.19 9.57 28.41
CA ALA A 364 -4.47 10.16 27.27
C ALA A 364 -3.74 11.46 27.64
N THR A 365 -4.35 12.31 28.49
CA THR A 365 -3.68 13.52 28.97
C THR A 365 -2.45 13.19 29.83
N LEU A 366 -2.48 12.13 30.63
CA LEU A 366 -1.32 11.72 31.42
C LEU A 366 -0.18 11.24 30.51
N TRP A 367 -0.52 10.49 29.46
CA TRP A 367 0.45 10.11 28.43
C TRP A 367 0.99 11.30 27.65
N PHE A 368 0.19 12.35 27.44
CA PHE A 368 0.65 13.60 26.82
C PHE A 368 1.73 14.30 27.64
N PHE A 369 1.53 14.41 28.96
CA PHE A 369 2.57 14.93 29.86
C PHE A 369 3.84 14.07 29.81
N GLU A 370 3.69 12.76 29.77
CA GLU A 370 4.82 11.84 29.66
C GLU A 370 5.58 12.01 28.33
N ALA A 371 4.87 12.19 27.21
CA ALA A 371 5.47 12.44 25.91
C ALA A 371 6.21 13.80 25.87
N ILE A 372 5.64 14.85 26.46
CA ILE A 372 6.31 16.16 26.63
C ILE A 372 7.56 16.02 27.50
N ARG A 373 7.46 15.30 28.63
CA ARG A 373 8.59 15.03 29.53
C ARG A 373 9.71 14.30 28.79
N ALA A 374 9.38 13.30 27.98
CA ALA A 374 10.34 12.56 27.17
C ALA A 374 11.02 13.45 26.11
N LEU A 375 10.26 14.29 25.41
CA LEU A 375 10.81 15.26 24.46
C LEU A 375 11.74 16.26 25.15
N TRP A 376 11.33 16.81 26.30
CA TRP A 376 12.17 17.71 27.09
C TRP A 376 13.45 17.02 27.55
N GLN A 377 13.39 15.78 28.01
CA GLN A 377 14.60 15.03 28.37
C GLN A 377 15.55 14.84 27.18
N ALA A 378 15.02 14.57 26.00
CA ALA A 378 15.81 14.38 24.79
C ALA A 378 16.44 15.68 24.24
N THR A 379 15.78 16.83 24.45
CA THR A 379 16.16 18.10 23.78
C THR A 379 16.66 19.19 24.73
N GLN A 380 16.32 19.12 26.02
CA GLN A 380 16.50 20.17 27.04
C GLN A 380 15.85 21.51 26.65
N ASP A 381 14.90 21.48 25.72
CA ASP A 381 14.22 22.66 25.17
C ASP A 381 13.11 23.12 26.11
N SER A 382 13.48 23.99 27.06
CA SER A 382 12.54 24.51 28.06
C SER A 382 11.59 25.56 27.46
N VAL A 383 11.94 26.16 26.32
CA VAL A 383 11.08 27.14 25.63
C VAL A 383 9.86 26.44 25.03
N PHE A 384 10.02 25.21 24.51
CA PHE A 384 8.90 24.43 24.01
C PHE A 384 7.86 24.05 25.08
N VAL A 385 8.32 23.85 26.33
CA VAL A 385 7.45 23.40 27.44
C VAL A 385 6.66 24.55 28.07
N HIS A 386 7.17 25.78 27.94
CA HIS A 386 6.53 27.00 28.45
C HIS A 386 5.51 27.56 27.46
#